data_AF-A0A7H1BLC8-F1
#
_entry.id   AF-A0A7H1BLC8-F1
#
_cell.length_a   1.000
_cell.length_b   1.000
_cell.length_c   1.000
_cell.angle_alpha   90.00
_cell.angle_beta   90.00
_cell.angle_gamma   90.00
#
_symmetry.space_group_name_H-M   'P 1'
#
loop_
_entity.id
_entity.type
_entity.pdbx_description
1 polymer ?
#
loop_
_entity_poly.entity_id
_entity_poly.type
_entity_poly.pdbx_seq_one_letter_code
_entity_poly.pdbx_strand_id
1 'polypeptide(L)'
;MFADEVEQLAQQADRAEGAERVELLARAANLAIDPLRRIQLLMQVADAAGRAAHQAAGAARRGDNRPGNEPATYEQIGAAAGLSRDVAYRQHTHGAALAWPAKRRGVHNGRTVAQTEAPLDSAAGDTREEVGV
;
A
#
# COMPACT_ATOMS: atom_id res chain seq x y z
N MET A 1 -6.84 13.50 -17.94
CA MET A 1 -8.00 13.71 -17.04
C MET A 1 -8.08 12.64 -15.97
N PHE A 2 -8.43 11.37 -16.26
CA PHE A 2 -8.49 10.34 -15.19
C PHE A 2 -7.12 10.04 -14.55
N ALA A 3 -6.03 10.05 -15.33
CA ALA A 3 -4.68 9.86 -14.78
C ALA A 3 -4.30 10.98 -13.79
N ASP A 4 -4.65 12.23 -14.10
CA ASP A 4 -4.36 13.39 -13.24
C ASP A 4 -5.16 13.33 -11.92
N GLU A 5 -6.41 12.87 -11.99
CA GLU A 5 -7.28 12.70 -10.83
C GLU A 5 -6.82 11.56 -9.91
N VAL A 6 -6.36 10.44 -10.48
CA VAL A 6 -5.75 9.33 -9.72
C VAL A 6 -4.54 9.82 -8.94
N GLU A 7 -3.65 10.59 -9.57
CA GLU A 7 -2.45 11.12 -8.89
C GLU A 7 -2.79 12.17 -7.83
N GLN A 8 -3.79 13.03 -8.07
CA GLN A 8 -4.26 13.99 -7.06
C GLN A 8 -4.83 13.28 -5.83
N LEU A 9 -5.67 12.26 -6.03
CA LEU A 9 -6.22 11.46 -4.92
C LEU A 9 -5.13 10.71 -4.15
N ALA A 10 -4.14 10.15 -4.85
CA ALA A 10 -3.00 9.51 -4.20
C ALA A 10 -2.17 10.50 -3.37
N GLN A 11 -1.92 11.70 -3.89
CA GLN A 11 -1.21 12.77 -3.15
C GLN A 11 -2.00 13.28 -1.94
N GLN A 12 -3.33 13.39 -2.05
CA GLN A 12 -4.19 13.72 -0.92
C GLN A 12 -4.13 12.61 0.14
N ALA A 13 -4.21 11.35 -0.29
CA ALA A 13 -4.10 10.21 0.60
C ALA A 13 -2.76 10.18 1.35
N ASP A 14 -1.68 10.65 0.72
CA ASP A 14 -0.37 10.76 1.35
C ASP A 14 -0.32 11.72 2.54
N ARG A 15 -1.21 12.71 2.57
CA ARG A 15 -1.35 13.68 3.67
C ARG A 15 -2.44 13.29 4.67
N ALA A 16 -3.30 12.36 4.32
CA ALA A 16 -4.38 11.87 5.18
C ALA A 16 -3.92 10.69 6.06
N GLU A 17 -4.68 10.43 7.12
CA GLU A 17 -4.46 9.33 8.05
C GLU A 17 -5.74 8.50 8.28
N GLY A 18 -5.60 7.35 8.95
CA GLY A 18 -6.72 6.52 9.37
C GLY A 18 -7.66 6.14 8.22
N ALA A 19 -8.97 6.26 8.46
CA ALA A 19 -10.02 5.88 7.52
C ALA A 19 -10.08 6.77 6.27
N GLU A 20 -9.77 8.07 6.39
CA GLU A 20 -9.79 9.01 5.26
C GLU A 20 -8.75 8.60 4.20
N ARG A 21 -7.54 8.23 4.64
CA ARG A 21 -6.51 7.71 3.73
C ARG A 21 -6.99 6.47 2.97
N VAL A 22 -7.69 5.56 3.63
CA VAL A 22 -8.23 4.33 3.00
C VAL A 22 -9.21 4.69 1.89
N GLU A 23 -10.11 5.63 2.17
CA GLU A 23 -11.13 6.07 1.22
C GLU A 23 -10.52 6.74 -0.01
N LEU A 24 -9.56 7.65 0.16
CA LEU A 24 -8.90 8.34 -0.95
C LEU A 24 -8.15 7.36 -1.86
N LEU A 25 -7.42 6.40 -1.28
CA LEU A 25 -6.73 5.36 -2.06
C LEU A 25 -7.70 4.42 -2.78
N ALA A 26 -8.83 4.07 -2.16
CA ALA A 26 -9.84 3.21 -2.78
C ALA A 26 -10.51 3.92 -3.98
N ARG A 27 -10.80 5.21 -3.86
CA ARG A 27 -11.28 6.05 -4.97
C ARG A 27 -10.25 6.11 -6.11
N ALA A 28 -8.98 6.36 -5.79
CA ALA A 28 -7.90 6.36 -6.78
C ALA A 28 -7.78 5.01 -7.50
N ALA A 29 -7.84 3.89 -6.78
CA ALA A 29 -7.75 2.55 -7.35
C ALA A 29 -8.91 2.25 -8.33
N ASN A 30 -10.13 2.71 -8.02
CA ASN A 30 -11.28 2.55 -8.90
C ASN A 30 -11.12 3.32 -10.21
N LEU A 31 -10.52 4.52 -10.18
CA LEU A 31 -10.28 5.34 -11.36
C LEU A 31 -9.07 4.91 -12.20
N ALA A 32 -8.11 4.17 -11.61
CA ALA A 32 -6.90 3.76 -12.30
C ALA A 32 -7.17 2.76 -13.44
N ILE A 33 -6.90 3.18 -14.69
CA ILE A 33 -7.07 2.33 -15.88
C ILE A 33 -5.88 1.37 -16.05
N ASP A 34 -4.66 1.85 -15.78
CA ASP A 34 -3.46 1.01 -15.82
C ASP A 34 -3.52 -0.09 -14.74
N PRO A 35 -3.50 -1.39 -15.14
CA PRO A 35 -3.54 -2.50 -14.20
C PRO A 35 -2.41 -2.49 -13.16
N LEU A 36 -1.20 -2.05 -13.53
CA LEU A 36 -0.06 -2.02 -12.59
C LEU A 36 -0.28 -0.94 -11.53
N ARG A 37 -0.67 0.26 -11.95
CA ARG A 37 -1.03 1.35 -11.02
C ARG A 37 -2.21 0.96 -10.13
N ARG A 38 -3.24 0.31 -10.67
CA ARG A 38 -4.39 -0.16 -9.88
C ARG A 38 -3.97 -1.17 -8.81
N ILE A 39 -3.13 -2.16 -9.14
CA ILE A 39 -2.61 -3.14 -8.16
C ILE A 39 -1.81 -2.42 -7.06
N GLN A 40 -0.96 -1.46 -7.43
CA GLN A 40 -0.20 -0.68 -6.46
C GLN A 40 -1.13 0.06 -5.48
N LEU A 41 -2.15 0.74 -5.98
CA LEU A 41 -3.11 1.48 -5.15
C LEU A 41 -3.90 0.53 -4.24
N LEU A 42 -4.35 -0.62 -4.75
CA LEU A 42 -5.03 -1.64 -3.93
C LEU A 42 -4.15 -2.18 -2.79
N MET A 43 -2.87 -2.40 -3.06
CA MET A 43 -1.90 -2.79 -2.02
C MET A 43 -1.74 -1.71 -0.95
N GLN A 44 -1.77 -0.43 -1.34
CA GLN A 44 -1.74 0.69 -0.41
C GLN A 44 -3.05 0.81 0.39
N VAL A 45 -4.21 0.55 -0.22
CA VAL A 45 -5.51 0.47 0.47
C VAL A 45 -5.47 -0.58 1.57
N ALA A 46 -5.03 -1.81 1.26
CA ALA A 46 -4.97 -2.89 2.24
C ALA A 46 -4.06 -2.55 3.42
N ASP A 47 -2.91 -1.92 3.15
CA ASP A 47 -1.97 -1.46 4.15
C ASP A 47 -2.54 -0.35 5.06
N ALA A 48 -3.19 0.65 4.46
CA ALA A 48 -3.84 1.72 5.19
C ALA A 48 -5.02 1.20 6.03
N ALA A 49 -5.83 0.29 5.48
CA ALA A 49 -6.97 -0.31 6.16
C ALA A 49 -6.51 -1.14 7.36
N GLY A 50 -5.42 -1.90 7.23
CA GLY A 50 -4.83 -2.65 8.33
C GLY A 50 -4.38 -1.75 9.49
N ARG A 51 -3.75 -0.60 9.19
CA ARG A 51 -3.36 0.39 10.21
C ARG A 51 -4.56 1.08 10.85
N ALA A 52 -5.55 1.50 10.05
CA ALA A 52 -6.78 2.12 10.56
C ALA A 52 -7.54 1.15 11.48
N ALA A 53 -7.66 -0.12 11.09
CA ALA A 53 -8.28 -1.16 11.91
C ALA A 53 -7.53 -1.38 13.23
N HIS A 54 -6.18 -1.37 13.21
CA HIS A 54 -5.37 -1.45 14.43
C HIS A 54 -5.63 -0.27 15.37
N GLN A 55 -5.65 0.96 14.85
CA GLN A 55 -5.95 2.16 15.64
C GLN A 55 -7.35 2.10 16.25
N ALA A 56 -8.36 1.73 15.46
CA ALA A 56 -9.75 1.58 15.92
C ALA A 56 -9.88 0.51 17.00
N ALA A 57 -9.22 -0.64 16.84
CA ALA A 57 -9.16 -1.68 17.87
C ALA A 57 -8.49 -1.18 19.15
N GLY A 58 -7.40 -0.40 19.03
CA GLY A 58 -6.72 0.22 20.17
C GLY A 58 -7.60 1.22 20.93
N ALA A 59 -8.32 2.07 20.22
CA ALA A 59 -9.30 2.99 20.80
C ALA A 59 -10.43 2.23 21.52
N ALA A 60 -10.99 1.20 20.88
CA ALA A 60 -11.99 0.33 21.49
C ALA A 60 -11.48 -0.36 22.75
N ARG A 61 -10.21 -0.80 22.78
CA ARG A 61 -9.56 -1.40 23.95
C ARG A 61 -9.31 -0.41 25.10
N ARG A 62 -9.27 0.89 24.83
CA ARG A 62 -9.20 1.93 25.87
C ARG A 62 -10.59 2.39 26.35
N GLY A 63 -11.64 2.05 25.60
CA GLY A 63 -13.00 2.54 25.86
C GLY A 63 -13.28 3.91 25.24
N ASP A 64 -12.37 4.42 24.41
CA ASP A 64 -12.51 5.73 23.78
C ASP A 64 -13.81 5.79 22.97
N ASN A 65 -14.66 6.79 23.24
CA ASN A 65 -15.95 7.01 22.59
C ASN A 65 -16.94 5.83 22.69
N ARG A 66 -16.72 4.88 23.60
CA ARG A 66 -17.69 3.82 23.91
C ARG A 66 -18.70 4.28 24.97
N PRO A 67 -19.93 3.73 24.97
CA PRO A 67 -20.86 3.95 26.08
C PRO A 67 -20.19 3.61 27.43
N GLY A 68 -20.27 4.54 28.38
CA GLY A 68 -19.64 4.39 29.70
C GLY A 68 -18.12 4.45 29.71
N ASN A 69 -17.46 4.76 28.58
CA ASN A 69 -16.01 4.65 28.39
C ASN A 69 -15.44 3.26 28.73
N GLU A 70 -16.25 2.22 28.58
CA GLU A 70 -15.85 0.86 28.94
C GLU A 70 -14.98 0.22 27.84
N PRO A 71 -13.81 -0.33 28.18
CA PRO A 71 -12.97 -1.10 27.27
C PRO A 71 -13.71 -2.26 26.61
N ALA A 72 -13.65 -2.33 25.28
CA ALA A 72 -14.18 -3.46 24.52
C ALA A 72 -13.34 -4.73 24.76
N THR A 73 -13.97 -5.90 24.86
CA THR A 73 -13.23 -7.18 24.85
C THR A 73 -12.77 -7.54 23.43
N TYR A 74 -11.77 -8.42 23.29
CA TYR A 74 -11.35 -8.93 21.98
C TYR A 74 -12.45 -9.75 21.28
N GLU A 75 -13.39 -10.30 22.05
CA GLU A 75 -14.57 -10.97 21.50
C GLU A 75 -15.53 -9.97 20.86
N GLN A 76 -15.80 -8.84 21.51
CA GLN A 76 -16.62 -7.76 20.94
C GLN A 76 -15.96 -7.13 19.70
N ILE A 77 -14.64 -6.90 19.75
CA ILE A 77 -13.88 -6.39 18.60
C ILE A 77 -13.90 -7.39 17.45
N GLY A 78 -13.70 -8.68 17.73
CA GLY A 78 -13.78 -9.75 16.74
C GLY A 78 -15.17 -9.82 16.11
N ALA A 79 -16.23 -9.83 16.93
CA ALA A 79 -17.61 -9.85 16.45
C ALA A 79 -17.92 -8.67 15.52
N ALA A 80 -17.49 -7.45 15.86
CA ALA A 80 -17.67 -6.26 15.02
C ALA A 80 -16.95 -6.36 13.66
N ALA A 81 -15.81 -7.06 13.61
CA ALA A 81 -15.02 -7.24 12.40
C ALA A 81 -15.35 -8.55 11.64
N GLY A 82 -16.26 -9.38 12.12
CA GLY A 82 -16.50 -10.73 11.58
C GLY A 82 -15.32 -11.69 11.75
N LEU A 83 -14.51 -11.49 12.79
CA LEU A 83 -13.30 -12.26 13.10
C LEU A 83 -13.46 -13.06 14.39
N SER A 84 -12.73 -14.17 14.52
CA SER A 84 -12.62 -14.84 15.81
C SER A 84 -11.83 -13.98 16.82
N ARG A 85 -12.11 -14.16 18.12
CA ARG A 85 -11.42 -13.49 19.22
C ARG A 85 -9.89 -13.56 19.07
N ASP A 86 -9.35 -14.73 18.73
CA ASP A 86 -7.90 -14.94 18.65
C ASP A 86 -7.27 -14.24 17.45
N VAL A 87 -8.01 -14.13 16.34
CA VAL A 87 -7.57 -13.35 15.18
C VAL A 87 -7.56 -11.85 15.53
N ALA A 88 -8.62 -11.35 16.19
CA ALA A 88 -8.67 -9.97 16.66
C ALA A 88 -7.55 -9.64 17.67
N TYR A 89 -7.27 -10.56 18.61
CA TYR A 89 -6.17 -10.43 19.55
C TYR A 89 -4.82 -10.34 18.83
N ARG A 90 -4.49 -11.30 17.96
CA ARG A 90 -3.22 -11.31 17.22
C ARG A 90 -3.06 -10.08 16.31
N GLN A 91 -4.15 -9.61 15.72
CA GLN A 91 -4.16 -8.40 14.91
C GLN A 91 -3.80 -7.16 15.73
N HIS A 92 -4.40 -7.00 16.90
CA HIS A 92 -4.13 -5.86 17.76
C HIS A 92 -2.73 -5.93 18.38
N THR A 93 -2.31 -7.09 18.91
CA THR A 93 -1.06 -7.22 19.66
C THR A 93 0.18 -7.39 18.78
N HIS A 94 0.05 -8.06 17.63
CA HIS A 94 1.20 -8.38 16.77
C HIS A 94 1.10 -7.77 15.37
N GLY A 95 0.02 -7.05 15.05
CA GLY A 95 -0.18 -6.41 13.75
C GLY A 95 -0.29 -7.39 12.58
N ALA A 96 -0.53 -8.68 12.83
CA ALA A 96 -0.18 -9.75 11.88
C ALA A 96 -1.32 -10.27 10.99
N ALA A 97 -2.59 -10.03 11.32
CA ALA A 97 -3.73 -10.66 10.66
C ALA A 97 -4.29 -9.89 9.45
N LEU A 98 -4.04 -8.57 9.32
CA LEU A 98 -4.48 -7.74 8.18
C LEU A 98 -3.42 -6.76 7.68
N ALA A 99 -2.33 -6.53 8.42
CA ALA A 99 -1.23 -5.76 7.85
C ALA A 99 -0.48 -6.70 6.92
N TRP A 100 -0.56 -6.45 5.62
CA TRP A 100 0.43 -6.91 4.66
C TRP A 100 1.65 -5.99 4.87
N PRO A 101 2.60 -6.29 5.76
CA PRO A 101 3.55 -5.28 6.20
C PRO A 101 4.52 -5.02 5.05
N ALA A 102 4.87 -3.74 4.81
CA ALA A 102 5.81 -3.36 3.74
C ALA A 102 7.14 -4.13 3.78
N LYS A 103 7.62 -4.50 4.99
CA LYS A 103 8.80 -5.34 5.18
C LYS A 103 8.71 -6.74 4.56
N ARG A 104 7.50 -7.26 4.33
CA ARG A 104 7.24 -8.51 3.60
C ARG A 104 6.98 -8.29 2.11
N ARG A 105 6.92 -7.04 1.63
CA ARG A 105 6.68 -6.70 0.21
C ARG A 105 7.95 -6.66 -0.66
N GLY A 106 9.16 -6.74 -0.09
CA GLY A 106 10.40 -6.66 -0.87
C GLY A 106 10.53 -5.36 -1.70
N VAL A 107 9.78 -4.31 -1.36
CA VAL A 107 9.79 -3.04 -2.09
C VAL A 107 11.08 -2.32 -1.71
N HIS A 108 12.11 -2.48 -2.52
CA HIS A 108 13.20 -1.52 -2.56
C HIS A 108 12.59 -0.20 -3.05
N ASN A 109 12.60 0.83 -2.21
CA ASN A 109 12.37 2.19 -2.68
C ASN A 109 13.29 2.40 -3.87
N GLY A 110 12.71 2.51 -5.06
CA GLY A 110 13.44 2.75 -6.29
C GLY A 110 14.25 4.01 -6.10
N ARG A 111 15.55 3.86 -5.83
CA ARG A 111 16.51 4.88 -6.22
C ARG A 111 16.33 5.02 -7.71
N THR A 112 15.83 6.18 -8.11
CA THR A 112 15.87 6.68 -9.48
C THR A 112 17.25 6.37 -10.03
N VAL A 113 17.35 5.34 -10.88
CA VAL A 113 18.55 5.15 -11.67
C VAL A 113 18.47 6.29 -12.67
N ALA A 114 19.29 7.32 -12.43
CA ALA A 114 19.38 8.46 -13.31
C ALA A 114 19.57 7.93 -14.74
N GLN A 115 18.72 8.43 -15.64
CA GLN A 115 18.96 8.39 -17.07
C GLN A 115 20.40 8.81 -17.30
N THR A 116 21.23 7.89 -17.80
CA THR A 116 22.42 8.27 -18.52
C THR A 116 22.02 8.22 -19.98
N GLU A 117 21.51 9.34 -20.48
CA GLU A 117 21.45 9.58 -21.91
C GLU A 117 22.87 9.85 -22.43
N ALA A 118 23.22 9.10 -23.49
CA ALA A 118 24.09 9.45 -24.62
C ALA A 118 25.63 9.45 -24.43
N PRO A 119 26.44 9.17 -25.49
CA PRO A 119 26.07 9.28 -26.91
C PRO A 119 26.29 8.04 -27.79
N LEU A 120 25.52 8.03 -28.88
CA LEU A 120 25.89 7.40 -30.14
C LEU A 120 27.25 7.97 -30.57
N ASP A 121 28.28 7.13 -30.61
CA ASP A 121 29.45 7.41 -31.42
C ASP A 121 29.66 6.27 -32.42
N SER A 122 29.33 6.59 -33.66
CA SER A 122 29.64 5.83 -34.84
C SER A 122 31.09 6.12 -35.25
N ALA A 123 32.00 5.17 -35.07
CA ALA A 123 33.21 5.09 -35.90
C ALA A 123 33.93 3.74 -35.78
N ALA A 124 33.91 3.02 -36.90
CA ALA A 124 35.02 2.29 -37.51
C ALA A 124 35.72 1.14 -36.77
N GLY A 125 35.64 -0.05 -37.39
CA GLY A 125 36.82 -0.88 -37.60
C GLY A 125 36.69 -2.34 -37.18
N ASP A 126 36.92 -3.25 -38.15
CA ASP A 126 37.36 -4.64 -37.99
C ASP A 126 36.36 -5.67 -37.41
N THR A 127 36.11 -6.85 -37.98
CA THR A 127 36.74 -7.66 -39.05
C THR A 127 35.76 -8.76 -39.47
N ARG A 128 35.68 -9.07 -40.78
CA ARG A 128 35.85 -10.41 -41.39
C ARG A 128 35.11 -10.50 -42.72
N GLU A 129 35.90 -10.32 -43.77
CA GLU A 129 35.64 -10.74 -45.13
C GLU A 129 35.70 -12.27 -45.23
N GLU A 130 34.80 -12.83 -46.05
CA GLU A 130 34.81 -14.21 -46.50
C GLU A 130 35.81 -14.42 -47.68
N VAL A 131 36.16 -15.70 -47.89
CA VAL A 131 36.59 -16.36 -49.15
C VAL A 131 38.08 -16.40 -49.53
N GLY A 132 38.61 -17.63 -49.59
CA GLY A 132 39.37 -18.13 -50.76
C GLY A 132 40.76 -18.71 -50.52
N VAL A 133 40.88 -20.06 -50.46
CA VAL A 133 41.72 -20.93 -51.32
C VAL A 133 41.07 -22.30 -51.40
#